data_AF-A0A1V6LZH8-F1
#
_entry.id   AF-A0A1V6LZH8-F1
#
_cell.length_a   1.000
_cell.length_b   1.000
_cell.length_c   1.000
_cell.angle_alpha   90.00
_cell.angle_beta   90.00
_cell.angle_gamma   90.00
#
_symmetry.space_group_name_H-M   'P 1'
#
loop_
_entity.id
_entity.type
_entity.pdbx_description
1 polymer ?
#
loop_
_entity_poly.entity_id
_entity_poly.type
_entity_poly.pdbx_seq_one_letter_code
_entity_poly.pdbx_strand_id
1 'polypeptide(L)'
;MSASMKIALISLLIIFIITLYPFGFSMRGIDNRKIISYLVLEWRPSSIYDILNNILLFLPFGFGFSGYSLQVKGAHALKTLAGATIISFGISYIVEILQIFLPSRCSSLTDVFSNSVGGFLGFIYFYLWEFRVECIMRIKRNLLHIFLGCAALTILSAIIFSFLTRPGNWDKRFHLLFGNEQTGYRPWRGSVSEILIADRAISSQEVALAFHGKDLSNLTGASLLCWYQLTDNGSYRDKTGHLSDLIWQGKYDDRYHDKATMFGPDQWLMTRTPAEYLTQRISKSSEFTIQLALMTANTMQSGPARIVTLSQNPSLRNFTIGQQNNDLIVRLRTPLTGKNGVYPEIVVADIFSSTKPRNLIITYSKSILRVYVDGIENSHVFAFNPVSTLASYLFPIGAFGMKFCKALYYALVTAPVGILCLLILKKYYTKR
;
A
#
# COMPACT_ATOMS: atom_id res chain seq x y z
N MET A 1 22.01 14.11 34.26
CA MET A 1 22.04 13.94 32.79
C MET A 1 20.83 14.63 32.17
N SER A 2 21.02 15.65 31.33
CA SER A 2 19.90 16.41 30.74
C SER A 2 19.10 15.56 29.74
N ALA A 3 17.85 15.95 29.45
CA ALA A 3 17.01 15.23 28.49
C ALA A 3 17.63 15.19 27.08
N SER A 4 18.25 16.29 26.64
CA SER A 4 18.97 16.38 25.36
C SER A 4 20.13 15.37 25.29
N MET A 5 20.88 15.23 26.39
CA MET A 5 21.95 14.24 26.51
C MET A 5 21.43 12.79 26.46
N LYS A 6 20.27 12.51 27.09
CA LYS A 6 19.61 11.19 26.96
C LYS A 6 19.22 10.88 25.51
N ILE A 7 18.63 11.85 24.81
CA ILE A 7 18.25 11.70 23.40
C ILE A 7 19.49 11.44 22.55
N ALA A 8 20.58 12.20 22.73
CA ALA A 8 21.81 11.99 22.00
C ALA A 8 22.40 10.58 22.22
N LEU A 9 22.47 10.12 23.47
CA LEU A 9 23.02 8.80 23.81
C LEU A 9 22.15 7.64 23.29
N ILE A 10 20.83 7.75 23.42
CA ILE A 10 19.90 6.73 22.89
C ILE A 10 19.98 6.70 21.36
N SER A 11 20.02 7.87 20.72
CA SER A 11 20.15 7.96 19.26
C SER A 11 21.46 7.35 18.78
N LEU A 12 22.57 7.63 19.49
CA LEU A 12 23.87 7.04 19.20
C LEU A 12 23.85 5.51 19.31
N LEU A 13 23.20 4.97 20.36
CA LEU A 13 23.02 3.53 20.52
C LEU A 13 22.20 2.93 19.37
N ILE A 14 21.09 3.58 18.99
CA ILE A 14 20.25 3.14 17.87
C ILE A 14 21.01 3.17 16.54
N ILE A 15 21.78 4.23 16.28
CA ILE A 15 22.65 4.34 15.11
C ILE A 15 23.56 3.12 15.05
N PHE A 16 24.35 2.85 16.09
CA PHE A 16 25.26 1.70 16.10
C PHE A 16 24.53 0.36 15.94
N ILE A 17 23.38 0.17 16.58
CA ILE A 17 22.63 -1.09 16.45
C ILE A 17 22.15 -1.28 15.02
N ILE A 18 21.52 -0.27 14.42
CA ILE A 18 20.92 -0.40 13.09
C ILE A 18 21.99 -0.53 12.01
N THR A 19 23.06 0.25 12.10
CA THR A 19 24.08 0.30 11.05
C THR A 19 25.07 -0.85 11.11
N LEU A 20 25.35 -1.40 12.30
CA LEU A 20 26.32 -2.48 12.48
C LEU A 20 25.68 -3.87 12.58
N TYR A 21 24.35 -3.99 12.67
CA TYR A 21 23.67 -5.30 12.60
C TYR A 21 23.97 -6.01 11.27
N PRO A 22 24.34 -7.31 11.26
CA PRO A 22 24.23 -8.29 12.36
C PRO A 22 25.47 -8.47 13.27
N PHE A 23 26.43 -7.54 13.27
CA PHE A 23 27.68 -7.59 14.05
C PHE A 23 28.63 -8.75 13.69
N GLY A 24 28.44 -9.37 12.53
CA GLY A 24 29.28 -10.45 12.01
C GLY A 24 30.57 -9.97 11.35
N PHE A 25 31.43 -9.30 12.11
CA PHE A 25 32.68 -8.73 11.60
C PHE A 25 33.66 -9.81 11.14
N SER A 26 34.25 -9.65 9.96
CA SER A 26 35.16 -10.60 9.31
C SER A 26 36.24 -9.88 8.52
N MET A 27 37.49 -10.34 8.67
CA MET A 27 38.63 -9.88 7.86
C MET A 27 38.71 -10.59 6.50
N ARG A 28 37.80 -11.54 6.23
CA ARG A 28 37.86 -12.41 5.05
C ARG A 28 37.45 -11.62 3.80
N GLY A 29 38.40 -11.40 2.88
CA GLY A 29 38.19 -10.68 1.62
C GLY A 29 38.80 -9.27 1.57
N ILE A 30 39.48 -8.84 2.64
CA ILE A 30 40.21 -7.56 2.67
C ILE A 30 41.59 -7.75 2.04
N ASP A 31 41.86 -7.04 0.95
CA ASP A 31 43.19 -6.98 0.33
C ASP A 31 44.03 -5.90 1.02
N ASN A 32 45.13 -6.30 1.66
CA ASN A 32 46.04 -5.38 2.36
C ASN A 32 46.61 -4.29 1.44
N ARG A 33 46.69 -4.53 0.12
CA ARG A 33 47.17 -3.55 -0.85
C ARG A 33 46.13 -2.45 -1.15
N LYS A 34 44.87 -2.65 -0.78
CA LYS A 34 43.74 -1.73 -1.01
C LYS A 34 43.24 -1.04 0.27
N ILE A 35 43.97 -1.15 1.39
CA ILE A 35 43.59 -0.52 2.67
C ILE A 35 43.37 0.98 2.52
N ILE A 36 44.25 1.68 1.79
CA ILE A 36 44.12 3.13 1.57
C ILE A 36 42.84 3.45 0.77
N SER A 37 42.51 2.65 -0.25
CA SER A 37 41.28 2.88 -1.02
C SER A 37 40.01 2.64 -0.21
N TYR A 38 40.04 1.71 0.75
CA TYR A 38 38.91 1.47 1.65
C TYR A 38 38.67 2.63 2.63
N LEU A 39 39.73 3.33 3.06
CA LEU A 39 39.63 4.50 3.94
C LEU A 39 39.05 5.74 3.23
N VAL A 40 39.20 5.84 1.91
CA VAL A 40 38.72 7.01 1.15
C VAL A 40 37.20 6.96 0.89
N LEU A 41 36.55 5.81 1.10
CA LEU A 41 35.13 5.51 0.83
C LEU A 41 34.70 5.84 -0.61
N GLU A 42 33.92 4.95 -1.25
CA GLU A 42 33.47 5.19 -2.63
C GLU A 42 32.16 5.98 -2.67
N TRP A 43 32.04 6.89 -3.66
CA TRP A 43 30.77 7.51 -3.98
C TRP A 43 29.88 6.51 -4.72
N ARG A 44 28.75 6.12 -4.13
CA ARG A 44 27.82 5.14 -4.73
C ARG A 44 26.42 5.73 -4.91
N PRO A 45 25.73 5.46 -6.04
CA PRO A 45 24.34 5.89 -6.21
C PRO A 45 23.44 5.20 -5.19
N SER A 46 22.68 5.98 -4.42
CA SER A 46 21.72 5.47 -3.43
C SER A 46 20.29 5.85 -3.83
N SER A 47 19.30 5.03 -3.46
CA SER A 47 17.90 5.38 -3.72
C SER A 47 17.46 6.57 -2.85
N ILE A 48 16.43 7.28 -3.28
CA ILE A 48 15.88 8.39 -2.49
C ILE A 48 15.36 7.93 -1.12
N TYR A 49 14.90 6.68 -1.01
CA TYR A 49 14.46 6.11 0.26
C TYR A 49 15.63 5.88 1.22
N ASP A 50 16.78 5.42 0.72
CA ASP A 50 17.98 5.19 1.53
C ASP A 50 18.55 6.50 2.07
N ILE A 51 18.62 7.52 1.21
CA ILE A 51 19.03 8.88 1.59
C ILE A 51 18.13 9.43 2.72
N LEU A 52 16.80 9.31 2.55
CA LEU A 52 15.85 9.77 3.56
C LEU A 52 15.97 8.99 4.88
N ASN A 53 16.14 7.67 4.83
CA ASN A 53 16.31 6.85 6.03
C ASN A 53 17.58 7.24 6.81
N ASN A 54 18.69 7.50 6.11
CA ASN A 54 19.95 7.92 6.70
C ASN A 54 19.85 9.32 7.36
N ILE A 55 19.21 10.28 6.69
CA ILE A 55 18.89 11.59 7.26
C ILE A 55 18.05 11.44 8.55
N LEU A 56 16.98 10.63 8.49
CA LEU A 56 16.08 10.42 9.63
C LEU A 56 16.76 9.69 10.80
N LEU A 57 17.72 8.82 10.52
CA LEU A 57 18.46 8.07 11.54
C LEU A 57 19.36 9.00 12.38
N PHE A 58 20.01 9.99 11.75
CA PHE A 58 20.92 10.92 12.44
C PHE A 58 20.26 12.18 12.97
N LEU A 59 19.05 12.53 12.50
CA LEU A 59 18.31 13.70 12.97
C LEU A 59 18.10 13.74 14.50
N PRO A 60 17.66 12.65 15.17
CA PRO A 60 17.52 12.62 16.62
C PRO A 60 18.84 12.86 17.37
N PHE A 61 19.95 12.37 16.85
CA PHE A 61 21.28 12.63 17.42
C PHE A 61 21.63 14.12 17.33
N GLY A 62 21.49 14.73 16.14
CA GLY A 62 21.73 16.15 15.93
C GLY A 62 20.90 17.04 16.85
N PHE A 63 19.61 16.69 17.05
CA PHE A 63 18.71 17.37 17.97
C PHE A 63 19.17 17.27 19.43
N GLY A 64 19.46 16.05 19.90
CA GLY A 64 19.91 15.83 21.28
C GLY A 64 21.25 16.48 21.57
N PHE A 65 22.20 16.37 20.63
CA PHE A 65 23.52 16.99 20.74
C PHE A 65 23.40 18.51 20.82
N SER A 66 22.59 19.12 19.95
CA SER A 66 22.40 20.57 19.92
C SER A 66 21.86 21.10 21.24
N GLY A 67 20.84 20.44 21.78
CA GLY A 67 20.26 20.81 23.06
C GLY A 67 21.14 20.55 24.27
N TYR A 68 22.15 19.70 24.17
CA TYR A 68 23.16 19.54 25.21
C TYR A 68 24.28 20.58 25.06
N SER A 69 24.79 20.76 23.84
CA SER A 69 25.88 21.69 23.51
C SER A 69 25.53 23.13 23.92
N LEU A 70 24.31 23.59 23.66
CA LEU A 70 23.86 24.94 24.03
C LEU A 70 23.73 25.15 25.56
N GLN A 71 23.80 24.09 26.37
CA GLN A 71 23.84 24.20 27.84
C GLN A 71 25.28 24.43 28.37
N VAL A 72 26.29 24.27 27.51
CA VAL A 72 27.71 24.43 27.87
C VAL A 72 28.13 25.89 27.74
N LYS A 73 28.81 26.42 28.77
CA LYS A 73 29.33 27.80 28.77
C LYS A 73 30.18 28.07 27.52
N GLY A 74 29.83 29.11 26.76
CA GLY A 74 30.57 29.56 25.56
C GLY A 74 30.14 28.92 24.23
N ALA A 75 29.19 27.99 24.25
CA ALA A 75 28.54 27.47 23.04
C ALA A 75 27.52 28.51 22.50
N HIS A 76 27.42 28.60 21.17
CA HIS A 76 26.42 29.42 20.48
C HIS A 76 25.94 28.69 19.22
N ALA A 77 24.89 29.20 18.58
CA ALA A 77 24.21 28.56 17.46
C ALA A 77 25.16 28.04 16.37
N LEU A 78 26.09 28.88 15.89
CA LEU A 78 27.04 28.49 14.84
C LEU A 78 27.99 27.37 15.27
N LYS A 79 28.59 27.46 16.47
CA LYS A 79 29.42 26.39 17.05
C LYS A 79 28.65 25.10 17.24
N THR A 80 27.39 25.19 17.63
CA THR A 80 26.54 24.03 17.85
C THR A 80 26.14 23.36 16.55
N LEU A 81 25.78 24.13 15.52
CA LEU A 81 25.51 23.64 14.18
C LEU A 81 26.73 22.95 13.58
N ALA A 82 27.89 23.61 13.66
CA ALA A 82 29.16 23.04 13.21
C ALA A 82 29.46 21.74 13.96
N GLY A 83 29.32 21.74 15.29
CA GLY A 83 29.50 20.56 16.13
C GLY A 83 28.54 19.41 15.77
N ALA A 84 27.25 19.68 15.62
CA ALA A 84 26.24 18.68 15.27
C ALA A 84 26.54 18.03 13.92
N THR A 85 26.97 18.83 12.94
CA THR A 85 27.31 18.36 11.60
C THR A 85 28.63 17.58 11.59
N ILE A 86 29.70 18.13 12.18
CA ILE A 86 31.03 17.52 12.21
C ILE A 86 31.03 16.21 13.02
N ILE A 87 30.34 16.18 14.16
CA ILE A 87 30.28 14.97 14.98
C ILE A 87 29.41 13.90 14.30
N SER A 88 28.32 14.29 13.63
CA SER A 88 27.51 13.34 12.84
C SER A 88 28.32 12.76 11.68
N PHE A 89 29.10 13.60 10.99
CA PHE A 89 30.05 13.16 9.97
C PHE A 89 31.06 12.17 10.55
N GLY A 90 31.69 12.49 11.68
CA GLY A 90 32.67 11.63 12.34
C GLY A 90 32.08 10.28 12.76
N ILE A 91 30.90 10.27 13.39
CA ILE A 91 30.20 9.04 13.76
C ILE A 91 29.87 8.23 12.52
N SER A 92 29.31 8.85 11.48
CA SER A 92 28.96 8.15 10.26
C SER A 92 30.19 7.58 9.57
N TYR A 93 31.28 8.35 9.49
CA TYR A 93 32.53 7.88 8.90
C TYR A 93 33.12 6.68 9.66
N ILE A 94 33.09 6.71 11.01
CA ILE A 94 33.50 5.56 11.83
C ILE A 94 32.61 4.34 11.53
N VAL A 95 31.29 4.53 11.45
CA VAL A 95 30.33 3.46 11.13
C VAL A 95 30.63 2.86 9.75
N GLU A 96 30.84 3.69 8.72
CA GLU A 96 31.16 3.24 7.37
C GLU A 96 32.48 2.45 7.31
N ILE A 97 33.49 2.88 8.08
CA ILE A 97 34.75 2.13 8.23
C ILE A 97 34.50 0.78 8.89
N LEU A 98 33.69 0.73 9.95
CA LEU A 98 33.35 -0.53 10.62
C LEU A 98 32.58 -1.48 9.69
N GLN A 99 31.74 -0.94 8.81
CA GLN A 99 31.00 -1.73 7.82
C GLN A 99 31.88 -2.36 6.73
N ILE A 100 33.13 -1.90 6.52
CA ILE A 100 34.10 -2.58 5.64
C ILE A 100 34.33 -4.02 6.10
N PHE A 101 34.29 -4.24 7.41
CA PHE A 101 34.48 -5.55 8.02
C PHE A 101 33.18 -6.37 8.09
N LEU A 102 32.05 -5.87 7.56
CA LEU A 102 30.78 -6.59 7.51
C LEU A 102 30.49 -7.06 6.07
N PRO A 103 30.66 -8.36 5.74
CA PRO A 103 30.52 -8.85 4.36
C PRO A 103 29.15 -8.58 3.72
N SER A 104 28.11 -8.40 4.54
CA SER A 104 26.74 -8.13 4.11
C SER A 104 26.43 -6.64 3.93
N ARG A 105 27.40 -5.74 4.14
CA ARG A 105 27.22 -4.28 4.07
C ARG A 105 28.19 -3.70 3.04
N CYS A 106 27.80 -2.55 2.51
CA CYS A 106 28.59 -1.80 1.55
C CYS A 106 28.83 -0.41 2.11
N SER A 107 30.09 -0.02 2.28
CA SER A 107 30.43 1.31 2.74
C SER A 107 30.17 2.37 1.65
N SER A 108 29.69 3.55 2.01
CA SER A 108 29.40 4.62 1.04
C SER A 108 29.59 6.05 1.55
N LEU A 109 30.20 6.90 0.72
CA LEU A 109 30.28 8.35 0.97
C LEU A 109 28.90 9.04 0.95
N THR A 110 27.94 8.53 0.18
CA THR A 110 26.59 9.13 0.11
C THR A 110 25.85 8.95 1.43
N ASP A 111 26.12 7.86 2.15
CA ASP A 111 25.55 7.61 3.47
C ASP A 111 26.18 8.53 4.52
N VAL A 112 27.51 8.73 4.49
CA VAL A 112 28.18 9.74 5.33
C VAL A 112 27.57 11.12 5.14
N PHE A 113 27.37 11.54 3.90
CA PHE A 113 26.79 12.83 3.60
C PHE A 113 25.33 12.93 4.08
N SER A 114 24.50 11.92 3.79
CA SER A 114 23.09 11.87 4.21
C SER A 114 22.94 11.90 5.73
N ASN A 115 23.77 11.15 6.45
CA ASN A 115 23.82 11.12 7.91
C ASN A 115 24.27 12.48 8.49
N SER A 116 25.25 13.13 7.86
CA SER A 116 25.70 14.47 8.24
C SER A 116 24.61 15.53 8.05
N VAL A 117 23.85 15.45 6.95
CA VAL A 117 22.66 16.27 6.72
C VAL A 117 21.61 16.02 7.79
N GLY A 118 21.42 14.76 8.23
CA GLY A 118 20.59 14.44 9.40
C GLY A 118 21.00 15.20 10.65
N GLY A 119 22.29 15.21 10.99
CA GLY A 119 22.84 15.99 12.09
C GLY A 119 22.56 17.49 12.00
N PHE A 120 22.79 18.07 10.81
CA PHE A 120 22.50 19.47 10.49
C PHE A 120 21.00 19.81 10.67
N LEU A 121 20.12 18.98 10.10
CA LEU A 121 18.67 19.16 10.21
C LEU A 121 18.19 18.97 11.66
N GLY A 122 18.85 18.10 12.43
CA GLY A 122 18.62 17.94 13.86
C GLY A 122 18.87 19.22 14.65
N PHE A 123 19.94 19.96 14.34
CA PHE A 123 20.19 21.29 14.90
C PHE A 123 19.09 22.28 14.51
N ILE A 124 18.75 22.38 13.21
CA ILE A 124 17.69 23.28 12.75
C ILE A 124 16.38 22.97 13.48
N TYR A 125 16.05 21.69 13.61
CA TYR A 125 14.86 21.25 14.33
C TYR A 125 14.91 21.66 15.80
N PHE A 126 16.06 21.50 16.48
CA PHE A 126 16.24 21.93 17.86
C PHE A 126 16.10 23.46 18.01
N TYR A 127 16.72 24.24 17.14
CA TYR A 127 16.72 25.70 17.21
C TYR A 127 15.33 26.28 16.91
N LEU A 128 14.63 25.73 15.91
CA LEU A 128 13.23 26.07 15.64
C LEU A 128 12.30 25.62 16.78
N TRP A 129 12.60 24.49 17.43
CA TRP A 129 11.86 23.97 18.57
C TRP A 129 12.01 24.84 19.81
N GLU A 130 13.24 25.26 20.14
CA GLU A 130 13.52 26.17 21.25
C GLU A 130 12.78 27.50 21.05
N PHE A 131 12.83 28.06 19.83
CA PHE A 131 12.18 29.33 19.49
C PHE A 131 10.64 29.25 19.43
N ARG A 132 10.04 28.14 18.98
CA ARG A 132 8.57 28.03 18.82
C ARG A 132 7.85 27.42 20.01
N VAL A 133 8.52 26.62 20.84
CA VAL A 133 7.86 26.01 22.01
C VAL A 133 7.61 27.05 23.11
N GLU A 134 8.41 28.11 23.24
CA GLU A 134 8.09 29.22 24.15
C GLU A 134 6.78 29.94 23.77
N CYS A 135 6.52 30.11 22.46
CA CYS A 135 5.24 30.67 21.97
C CYS A 135 4.03 29.73 22.21
N ILE A 136 4.21 28.40 22.12
CA ILE A 136 3.13 27.41 22.25
C ILE A 136 2.84 27.07 23.74
N MET A 137 3.82 27.22 24.64
CA MET A 137 3.71 26.81 26.05
C MET A 137 2.86 27.74 26.94
N ARG A 138 2.24 28.77 26.38
CA ARG A 138 1.24 29.59 27.11
C ARG A 138 -0.12 28.89 27.30
N ILE A 139 -0.35 27.72 26.69
CA ILE A 139 -1.59 26.95 26.83
C ILE A 139 -1.51 25.99 28.04
N LYS A 140 -2.15 26.37 29.15
CA LYS A 140 -2.25 25.63 30.42
C LYS A 140 -3.03 24.30 30.28
N ARG A 141 -2.91 23.44 31.33
CA ARG A 141 -3.62 22.19 31.79
C ARG A 141 -4.50 21.36 30.82
N ASN A 142 -5.11 21.96 29.79
CA ASN A 142 -6.01 21.36 28.81
C ASN A 142 -5.30 20.55 27.71
N LEU A 143 -3.97 20.64 27.56
CA LEU A 143 -3.20 19.90 26.53
C LEU A 143 -3.38 18.37 26.61
N LEU A 144 -3.45 17.80 27.83
CA LEU A 144 -3.69 16.36 27.99
C LEU A 144 -5.10 15.98 27.55
N HIS A 145 -6.11 16.78 27.88
CA HIS A 145 -7.49 16.53 27.44
C HIS A 145 -7.66 16.71 25.93
N ILE A 146 -6.99 17.69 25.33
CA ILE A 146 -6.93 17.87 23.86
C ILE A 146 -6.26 16.65 23.22
N PHE A 147 -5.12 16.20 23.75
CA PHE A 147 -4.44 15.00 23.27
C PHE A 147 -5.34 13.76 23.36
N LEU A 148 -5.95 13.50 24.52
CA LEU A 148 -6.85 12.38 24.71
C LEU A 148 -8.07 12.47 23.78
N GLY A 149 -8.61 13.68 23.58
CA GLY A 149 -9.71 13.93 22.65
C GLY A 149 -9.31 13.66 21.19
N CYS A 150 -8.17 14.16 20.73
CA CYS A 150 -7.65 13.93 19.38
C CYS A 150 -7.32 12.44 19.15
N ALA A 151 -6.72 11.77 20.14
CA ALA A 151 -6.42 10.35 20.08
C ALA A 151 -7.71 9.50 20.04
N ALA A 152 -8.69 9.82 20.89
CA ALA A 152 -9.99 9.16 20.88
C ALA A 152 -10.73 9.36 19.56
N LEU A 153 -10.74 10.57 19.01
CA LEU A 153 -11.32 10.88 17.70
C LEU A 153 -10.61 10.11 16.57
N THR A 154 -9.29 9.99 16.63
CA THR A 154 -8.50 9.21 15.68
C THR A 154 -8.88 7.72 15.74
N ILE A 155 -8.96 7.15 16.93
CA ILE A 155 -9.34 5.75 17.12
C ILE A 155 -10.80 5.53 16.66
N LEU A 156 -11.72 6.40 17.04
CA LEU A 156 -13.12 6.34 16.67
C LEU A 156 -13.30 6.43 15.14
N SER A 157 -12.61 7.36 14.49
CA SER A 157 -12.65 7.49 13.03
C SER A 157 -12.08 6.27 12.33
N ALA A 158 -10.97 5.69 12.82
CA ALA A 158 -10.43 4.44 12.28
C ALA A 158 -11.40 3.26 12.45
N ILE A 159 -12.06 3.14 13.60
CA ILE A 159 -13.08 2.11 13.86
C ILE A 159 -14.26 2.28 12.90
N ILE A 160 -14.85 3.46 12.82
CA ILE A 160 -15.97 3.75 11.90
C ILE A 160 -15.57 3.40 10.47
N PHE A 161 -14.39 3.85 10.03
CA PHE A 161 -13.94 3.61 8.67
C PHE A 161 -13.73 2.13 8.37
N SER A 162 -13.26 1.36 9.35
CA SER A 162 -13.11 -0.10 9.22
C SER A 162 -14.44 -0.85 9.05
N PHE A 163 -15.55 -0.26 9.46
CA PHE A 163 -16.90 -0.79 9.19
C PHE A 163 -17.43 -0.31 7.83
N LEU A 164 -17.17 0.96 7.49
CA LEU A 164 -17.66 1.54 6.23
C LEU A 164 -17.02 0.92 4.98
N THR A 165 -15.86 0.31 5.10
CA THR A 165 -15.18 -0.38 4.00
C THR A 165 -15.61 -1.84 3.85
N ARG A 166 -16.36 -2.42 4.78
CA ARG A 166 -16.73 -3.85 4.67
C ARG A 166 -17.77 -4.07 3.57
N PRO A 167 -17.65 -5.13 2.75
CA PRO A 167 -18.67 -5.53 1.78
C PRO A 167 -19.92 -6.17 2.43
N GLY A 168 -20.31 -5.75 3.63
CA GLY A 168 -21.45 -6.30 4.38
C GLY A 168 -22.80 -5.89 3.83
N ASN A 169 -22.86 -4.88 2.96
CA ASN A 169 -24.08 -4.35 2.35
C ASN A 169 -24.33 -4.86 0.91
N TRP A 170 -23.69 -5.97 0.52
CA TRP A 170 -23.87 -6.58 -0.79
C TRP A 170 -25.27 -7.17 -0.98
N ASP A 171 -25.82 -7.01 -2.18
CA ASP A 171 -27.15 -7.49 -2.54
C ASP A 171 -27.08 -8.93 -3.02
N LYS A 172 -27.81 -9.84 -2.36
CA LYS A 172 -27.80 -11.28 -2.65
C LYS A 172 -28.52 -11.65 -3.94
N ARG A 173 -29.28 -10.72 -4.53
CA ARG A 173 -30.09 -10.96 -5.74
C ARG A 173 -29.30 -10.84 -7.04
N PHE A 174 -28.05 -10.39 -6.98
CA PHE A 174 -27.25 -10.23 -8.19
C PHE A 174 -26.70 -11.58 -8.68
N HIS A 175 -26.75 -11.75 -9.99
CA HIS A 175 -26.14 -12.87 -10.70
C HIS A 175 -24.68 -12.56 -10.98
N LEU A 176 -23.86 -13.60 -11.11
CA LEU A 176 -22.49 -13.45 -11.61
C LEU A 176 -22.55 -13.42 -13.14
N LEU A 177 -22.01 -12.36 -13.74
CA LEU A 177 -22.04 -12.13 -15.18
C LEU A 177 -20.64 -11.93 -15.76
N PHE A 178 -20.49 -12.30 -17.03
CA PHE A 178 -19.24 -12.16 -17.79
C PHE A 178 -19.51 -11.55 -19.17
N GLY A 179 -18.69 -10.60 -19.60
CA GLY A 179 -18.80 -9.98 -20.91
C GLY A 179 -19.88 -8.88 -21.04
N ASN A 180 -20.73 -8.70 -20.02
CA ASN A 180 -21.69 -7.59 -19.93
C ASN A 180 -22.24 -7.47 -18.50
N GLU A 181 -23.31 -6.70 -18.31
CA GLU A 181 -24.18 -6.71 -17.14
C GLU A 181 -25.61 -7.11 -17.53
N GLN A 182 -26.48 -7.33 -16.54
CA GLN A 182 -27.81 -7.92 -16.74
C GLN A 182 -28.71 -7.18 -17.74
N THR A 183 -28.53 -5.86 -17.91
CA THR A 183 -29.30 -5.07 -18.89
C THR A 183 -28.71 -5.08 -20.31
N GLY A 184 -27.50 -5.60 -20.51
CA GLY A 184 -26.83 -5.65 -21.80
C GLY A 184 -26.12 -4.34 -22.23
N TYR A 185 -26.14 -3.28 -21.43
CA TYR A 185 -25.69 -1.93 -21.84
C TYR A 185 -24.18 -1.67 -21.74
N ARG A 186 -23.40 -2.60 -21.20
CA ARG A 186 -21.95 -2.40 -20.97
C ARG A 186 -21.15 -3.60 -21.49
N PRO A 187 -21.30 -3.93 -22.78
CA PRO A 187 -20.65 -5.09 -23.36
C PRO A 187 -19.14 -4.95 -23.32
N TRP A 188 -18.48 -6.08 -23.11
CA TRP A 188 -17.05 -6.23 -23.21
C TRP A 188 -16.71 -7.25 -24.28
N ARG A 189 -15.72 -6.93 -25.10
CA ARG A 189 -15.22 -7.77 -26.19
C ARG A 189 -13.87 -8.36 -25.81
N GLY A 190 -13.80 -9.67 -25.75
CA GLY A 190 -12.62 -10.41 -25.31
C GLY A 190 -12.99 -11.82 -24.92
N SER A 191 -12.06 -12.55 -24.33
CA SER A 191 -12.29 -13.90 -23.81
C SER A 191 -11.86 -13.98 -22.36
N VAL A 192 -12.58 -14.76 -21.56
CA VAL A 192 -12.15 -15.18 -20.22
C VAL A 192 -12.01 -16.70 -20.31
N SER A 193 -10.86 -17.25 -19.94
CA SER A 193 -10.63 -18.71 -19.98
C SER A 193 -10.87 -19.36 -18.62
N GLU A 194 -10.61 -18.63 -17.53
CA GLU A 194 -10.74 -19.15 -16.18
C GLU A 194 -11.05 -18.05 -15.17
N ILE A 195 -11.87 -18.40 -14.18
CA ILE A 195 -12.09 -17.60 -12.98
C ILE A 195 -12.16 -18.49 -11.74
N LEU A 196 -11.48 -18.08 -10.66
CA LEU A 196 -11.69 -18.61 -9.31
C LEU A 196 -12.01 -17.46 -8.37
N ILE A 197 -12.97 -17.68 -7.47
CA ILE A 197 -13.31 -16.73 -6.41
C ILE A 197 -13.26 -17.44 -5.06
N ALA A 198 -12.56 -16.87 -4.10
CA ALA A 198 -12.47 -17.36 -2.73
C ALA A 198 -12.88 -16.28 -1.71
N ASP A 199 -13.40 -16.68 -0.55
CA ASP A 199 -13.82 -15.77 0.54
C ASP A 199 -12.70 -15.40 1.51
N ARG A 200 -11.44 -15.63 1.14
CA ARG A 200 -10.27 -15.13 1.87
C ARG A 200 -9.33 -14.38 0.94
N ALA A 201 -8.58 -13.42 1.49
CA ALA A 201 -7.44 -12.86 0.77
C ALA A 201 -6.22 -13.78 0.93
N ILE A 202 -5.65 -14.20 -0.20
CA ILE A 202 -4.38 -14.93 -0.19
C ILE A 202 -3.21 -13.98 0.12
N SER A 203 -2.16 -14.53 0.73
CA SER A 203 -0.92 -13.80 1.04
C SER A 203 -0.06 -13.56 -0.20
N SER A 204 0.87 -12.61 -0.14
CA SER A 204 1.84 -12.36 -1.22
C SER A 204 2.65 -13.61 -1.60
N GLN A 205 2.96 -14.48 -0.63
CA GLN A 205 3.66 -15.74 -0.89
C GLN A 205 2.78 -16.71 -1.70
N GLU A 206 1.50 -16.82 -1.36
CA GLU A 206 0.53 -17.64 -2.09
C GLU A 206 0.27 -17.09 -3.49
N VAL A 207 0.26 -15.76 -3.67
CA VAL A 207 0.21 -15.10 -4.99
C VAL A 207 1.41 -15.52 -5.85
N ALA A 208 2.63 -15.48 -5.29
CA ALA A 208 3.82 -15.90 -6.02
C ALA A 208 3.73 -17.38 -6.45
N LEU A 209 3.25 -18.26 -5.57
CA LEU A 209 3.04 -19.66 -5.89
C LEU A 209 1.98 -19.84 -7.00
N ALA A 210 0.89 -19.09 -6.95
CA ALA A 210 -0.16 -19.13 -7.96
C ALA A 210 0.35 -18.74 -9.36
N PHE A 211 1.14 -17.67 -9.46
CA PHE A 211 1.78 -17.28 -10.73
C PHE A 211 2.86 -18.27 -11.21
N HIS A 212 3.45 -19.05 -10.30
CA HIS A 212 4.37 -20.15 -10.65
C HIS A 212 3.65 -21.46 -10.99
N GLY A 213 2.33 -21.43 -11.21
CA GLY A 213 1.55 -22.57 -11.68
C GLY A 213 0.99 -23.47 -10.58
N LYS A 214 1.09 -23.06 -9.31
CA LYS A 214 0.39 -23.78 -8.23
C LYS A 214 -1.10 -23.47 -8.28
N ASP A 215 -1.92 -24.50 -8.34
CA ASP A 215 -3.36 -24.34 -8.41
C ASP A 215 -3.92 -23.59 -7.18
N LEU A 216 -4.60 -22.47 -7.44
CA LEU A 216 -5.21 -21.63 -6.42
C LEU A 216 -6.38 -22.33 -5.71
N SER A 217 -7.04 -23.29 -6.37
CA SER A 217 -8.08 -24.11 -5.75
C SER A 217 -7.52 -24.86 -4.53
N ASN A 218 -6.32 -25.43 -4.66
CA ASN A 218 -5.61 -26.13 -3.59
C ASN A 218 -5.09 -25.17 -2.50
N LEU A 219 -4.66 -23.96 -2.88
CA LEU A 219 -4.21 -22.95 -1.93
C LEU A 219 -5.37 -22.43 -1.08
N THR A 220 -6.54 -22.24 -1.68
CA THR A 220 -7.71 -21.66 -1.00
C THR A 220 -8.56 -22.70 -0.27
N GLY A 221 -8.56 -23.96 -0.71
CA GLY A 221 -9.24 -25.06 -0.04
C GLY A 221 -10.71 -24.76 0.23
N ALA A 222 -11.14 -24.87 1.50
CA ALA A 222 -12.53 -24.62 1.92
C ALA A 222 -13.01 -23.15 1.73
N SER A 223 -12.09 -22.22 1.46
CA SER A 223 -12.43 -20.84 1.11
C SER A 223 -12.82 -20.67 -0.35
N LEU A 224 -12.59 -21.66 -1.21
CA LEU A 224 -12.98 -21.58 -2.61
C LEU A 224 -14.51 -21.55 -2.73
N LEU A 225 -15.03 -20.50 -3.35
CA LEU A 225 -16.47 -20.30 -3.54
C LEU A 225 -16.91 -20.84 -4.88
N CYS A 226 -16.22 -20.50 -5.96
CA CYS A 226 -16.54 -20.98 -7.30
C CYS A 226 -15.31 -21.06 -8.19
N TRP A 227 -15.38 -21.94 -9.18
CA TRP A 227 -14.39 -22.12 -10.21
C TRP A 227 -15.06 -22.46 -11.53
N TYR A 228 -14.94 -21.55 -12.50
CA TYR A 228 -15.40 -21.76 -13.86
C TYR A 228 -14.21 -21.81 -14.82
N GLN A 229 -14.19 -22.86 -15.64
CA GLN A 229 -13.30 -22.97 -16.79
C GLN A 229 -14.16 -22.75 -18.04
N LEU A 230 -13.84 -21.71 -18.79
CA LEU A 230 -14.62 -21.23 -19.94
C LEU A 230 -13.89 -21.57 -21.25
N THR A 231 -13.37 -22.79 -21.35
CA THR A 231 -12.64 -23.27 -22.54
C THR A 231 -13.48 -24.20 -23.41
N ASP A 232 -14.61 -24.70 -22.90
CA ASP A 232 -15.33 -25.82 -23.48
C ASP A 232 -16.71 -25.37 -24.02
N ASN A 233 -17.01 -25.72 -25.28
CA ASN A 233 -18.24 -25.41 -26.01
C ASN A 233 -19.47 -26.19 -25.50
N GLY A 234 -19.85 -26.10 -24.22
CA GLY A 234 -21.07 -26.81 -23.81
C GLY A 234 -21.62 -26.55 -22.43
N SER A 235 -20.83 -26.71 -21.36
CA SER A 235 -21.36 -26.63 -20.00
C SER A 235 -20.43 -25.83 -19.10
N TYR A 236 -20.66 -24.53 -19.01
CA TYR A 236 -19.97 -23.61 -18.10
C TYR A 236 -20.42 -23.84 -16.64
N ARG A 237 -20.15 -25.05 -16.13
CA ARG A 237 -20.51 -25.52 -14.80
C ARG A 237 -19.49 -25.03 -13.77
N ASP A 238 -19.98 -24.69 -12.58
CA ASP A 238 -19.12 -24.44 -11.43
C ASP A 238 -18.52 -25.75 -10.93
N LYS A 239 -17.19 -25.88 -10.95
CA LYS A 239 -16.49 -27.09 -10.50
C LYS A 239 -16.60 -27.32 -8.99
N THR A 240 -16.93 -26.30 -8.20
CA THR A 240 -17.16 -26.45 -6.75
C THR A 240 -18.56 -26.96 -6.44
N GLY A 241 -19.51 -26.80 -7.37
CA GLY A 241 -20.93 -27.10 -7.18
C GLY A 241 -21.68 -26.11 -6.27
N HIS A 242 -21.09 -24.98 -5.87
CA HIS A 242 -21.75 -24.01 -4.99
C HIS A 242 -22.61 -22.98 -5.74
N LEU A 243 -22.22 -22.60 -6.96
CA LEU A 243 -22.98 -21.72 -7.84
C LEU A 243 -23.64 -22.50 -8.99
N SER A 244 -24.71 -21.94 -9.54
CA SER A 244 -25.37 -22.51 -10.72
C SER A 244 -24.52 -22.36 -11.99
N ASP A 245 -24.75 -23.21 -12.98
CA ASP A 245 -24.16 -23.11 -14.31
C ASP A 245 -24.35 -21.70 -14.93
N LEU A 246 -23.36 -21.28 -15.71
CA LEU A 246 -23.45 -20.09 -16.54
C LEU A 246 -24.17 -20.42 -17.84
N ILE A 247 -25.13 -19.58 -18.21
CA ILE A 247 -25.93 -19.69 -19.42
C ILE A 247 -25.74 -18.45 -20.28
N TRP A 248 -25.66 -18.65 -21.59
CA TRP A 248 -25.63 -17.54 -22.54
C TRP A 248 -26.92 -16.75 -22.50
N GLN A 249 -26.78 -15.44 -22.61
CA GLN A 249 -27.84 -14.45 -22.66
C GLN A 249 -27.66 -13.55 -23.87
N GLY A 250 -28.73 -12.85 -24.25
CA GLY A 250 -28.72 -11.94 -25.39
C GLY A 250 -28.95 -12.65 -26.72
N LYS A 251 -28.39 -12.10 -27.81
CA LYS A 251 -28.65 -12.58 -29.18
C LYS A 251 -27.61 -13.60 -29.60
N TYR A 252 -28.05 -14.79 -30.00
CA TYR A 252 -27.17 -15.84 -30.51
C TYR A 252 -26.37 -15.40 -31.77
N ASP A 253 -25.12 -15.83 -31.87
CA ASP A 253 -24.11 -15.45 -32.88
C ASP A 253 -22.99 -16.50 -32.81
N ASP A 254 -22.92 -17.35 -33.84
CA ASP A 254 -22.01 -18.49 -33.93
C ASP A 254 -20.52 -18.09 -33.89
N ARG A 255 -20.19 -16.86 -34.32
CA ARG A 255 -18.79 -16.39 -34.40
C ARG A 255 -18.09 -16.35 -33.04
N TYR A 256 -18.87 -16.26 -31.98
CA TYR A 256 -18.42 -16.17 -30.59
C TYR A 256 -18.46 -17.53 -29.86
N HIS A 257 -19.03 -18.55 -30.49
CA HIS A 257 -19.14 -19.90 -29.95
C HIS A 257 -17.99 -20.82 -30.44
N ASP A 258 -17.43 -20.63 -31.63
CA ASP A 258 -16.40 -21.53 -32.18
C ASP A 258 -14.95 -21.22 -31.75
N LYS A 259 -14.71 -20.09 -31.08
CA LYS A 259 -13.38 -19.65 -30.64
C LYS A 259 -13.42 -19.28 -29.17
N ALA A 260 -12.78 -20.08 -28.31
CA ALA A 260 -12.45 -19.80 -26.90
C ALA A 260 -13.37 -18.75 -26.24
N THR A 261 -14.49 -19.17 -25.63
CA THR A 261 -15.57 -18.34 -25.03
C THR A 261 -15.36 -16.84 -25.17
N MET A 262 -15.61 -16.34 -26.39
CA MET A 262 -15.39 -14.96 -26.74
C MET A 262 -16.70 -14.19 -26.54
N PHE A 263 -16.65 -13.05 -25.87
CA PHE A 263 -17.82 -12.21 -25.63
C PHE A 263 -18.01 -11.21 -26.78
N GLY A 264 -19.24 -11.16 -27.28
CA GLY A 264 -19.69 -10.26 -28.33
C GLY A 264 -20.41 -9.01 -27.80
N PRO A 265 -20.89 -8.13 -28.68
CA PRO A 265 -21.60 -6.91 -28.28
C PRO A 265 -22.96 -7.17 -27.63
N ASP A 266 -23.66 -8.25 -28.01
CA ASP A 266 -25.02 -8.56 -27.57
C ASP A 266 -25.10 -9.92 -26.86
N GLN A 267 -23.97 -10.44 -26.36
CA GLN A 267 -23.89 -11.76 -25.74
C GLN A 267 -23.07 -11.72 -24.47
N TRP A 268 -23.57 -12.40 -23.44
CA TRP A 268 -22.89 -12.51 -22.16
C TRP A 268 -23.26 -13.81 -21.46
N LEU A 269 -22.44 -14.21 -20.50
CA LEU A 269 -22.74 -15.32 -19.61
C LEU A 269 -23.31 -14.81 -18.30
N MET A 270 -24.27 -15.55 -17.74
CA MET A 270 -24.95 -15.23 -16.50
C MET A 270 -25.27 -16.51 -15.73
N THR A 271 -25.12 -16.51 -14.41
CA THR A 271 -25.56 -17.64 -13.58
C THR A 271 -27.07 -17.83 -13.69
N ARG A 272 -27.56 -19.08 -13.77
CA ARG A 272 -29.01 -19.36 -13.82
C ARG A 272 -29.76 -18.80 -12.61
N THR A 273 -29.15 -18.84 -11.44
CA THR A 273 -29.70 -18.26 -10.20
C THR A 273 -28.78 -17.16 -9.67
N PRO A 274 -29.28 -16.25 -8.81
CA PRO A 274 -28.43 -15.28 -8.11
C PRO A 274 -27.25 -15.96 -7.41
N ALA A 275 -26.10 -15.30 -7.38
CA ALA A 275 -24.89 -15.80 -6.73
C ALA A 275 -24.94 -15.54 -5.21
N GLU A 276 -26.02 -16.00 -4.57
CA GLU A 276 -26.31 -15.72 -3.16
C GLU A 276 -25.25 -16.31 -2.23
N TYR A 277 -24.85 -17.56 -2.45
CA TYR A 277 -23.84 -18.23 -1.62
C TYR A 277 -22.51 -17.45 -1.60
N LEU A 278 -22.00 -17.10 -2.78
CA LEU A 278 -20.80 -16.29 -2.93
C LEU A 278 -20.96 -14.93 -2.22
N THR A 279 -22.10 -14.26 -2.43
CA THR A 279 -22.37 -12.94 -1.84
C THR A 279 -22.39 -13.03 -0.31
N GLN A 280 -23.06 -14.02 0.25
CA GLN A 280 -23.14 -14.23 1.70
C GLN A 280 -21.77 -14.51 2.32
N ARG A 281 -20.96 -15.37 1.68
CA ARG A 281 -19.64 -15.75 2.17
C ARG A 281 -18.69 -14.54 2.19
N ILE A 282 -18.63 -13.78 1.10
CA ILE A 282 -17.78 -12.57 1.03
C ILE A 282 -18.25 -11.47 1.98
N SER A 283 -19.56 -11.25 2.11
CA SER A 283 -20.07 -10.29 3.10
C SER A 283 -19.72 -10.68 4.54
N LYS A 284 -19.68 -11.98 4.84
CA LYS A 284 -19.34 -12.50 6.17
C LYS A 284 -17.84 -12.41 6.46
N SER A 285 -16.98 -12.82 5.52
CA SER A 285 -15.52 -12.77 5.71
C SER A 285 -14.98 -11.35 5.63
N SER A 286 -15.65 -10.46 4.87
CA SER A 286 -15.15 -9.13 4.52
C SER A 286 -13.82 -9.14 3.77
N GLU A 287 -13.49 -10.27 3.15
CA GLU A 287 -12.30 -10.45 2.33
C GLU A 287 -12.55 -11.43 1.19
N PHE A 288 -11.75 -11.33 0.12
CA PHE A 288 -11.86 -12.22 -1.01
C PHE A 288 -10.60 -12.23 -1.86
N THR A 289 -10.50 -13.26 -2.71
CA THR A 289 -9.56 -13.35 -3.82
C THR A 289 -10.32 -13.67 -5.10
N ILE A 290 -9.98 -13.01 -6.20
CA ILE A 290 -10.45 -13.32 -7.55
C ILE A 290 -9.22 -13.57 -8.41
N GLN A 291 -9.08 -14.77 -8.96
CA GLN A 291 -8.13 -15.07 -10.03
C GLN A 291 -8.89 -15.05 -11.35
N LEU A 292 -8.30 -14.43 -12.37
CA LEU A 292 -8.92 -14.25 -13.68
C LEU A 292 -7.87 -14.36 -14.79
N ALA A 293 -8.06 -15.30 -15.71
CA ALA A 293 -7.28 -15.41 -16.93
C ALA A 293 -8.13 -14.91 -18.11
N LEU A 294 -7.66 -13.87 -18.80
CA LEU A 294 -8.46 -13.17 -19.80
C LEU A 294 -7.63 -12.55 -20.93
N MET A 295 -8.29 -12.20 -22.02
CA MET A 295 -7.69 -11.53 -23.16
C MET A 295 -8.69 -10.51 -23.73
N THR A 296 -8.28 -9.25 -23.86
CA THR A 296 -9.12 -8.25 -24.53
C THR A 296 -9.08 -8.44 -26.03
N ALA A 297 -10.22 -8.32 -26.72
CA ALA A 297 -10.27 -8.32 -28.18
C ALA A 297 -10.08 -6.92 -28.78
N ASN A 298 -10.27 -5.88 -27.96
CA ASN A 298 -10.14 -4.49 -28.37
C ASN A 298 -9.54 -3.68 -27.21
N THR A 299 -8.44 -2.99 -27.48
CA THR A 299 -7.75 -2.13 -26.51
C THR A 299 -8.52 -0.83 -26.21
N MET A 300 -9.50 -0.46 -27.04
CA MET A 300 -10.33 0.73 -26.88
C MET A 300 -11.78 0.34 -26.62
N GLN A 301 -12.15 0.19 -25.35
CA GLN A 301 -13.53 -0.11 -24.92
C GLN A 301 -13.99 0.90 -23.88
N SER A 302 -15.28 1.21 -23.77
CA SER A 302 -15.77 2.25 -22.85
C SER A 302 -16.93 1.77 -21.99
N GLY A 303 -17.08 2.35 -20.79
CA GLY A 303 -18.33 2.26 -20.04
C GLY A 303 -18.29 1.96 -18.54
N PRO A 304 -17.12 1.81 -17.91
CA PRO A 304 -16.25 0.67 -18.20
C PRO A 304 -17.01 -0.54 -18.77
N ALA A 305 -16.49 -1.20 -19.79
CA ALA A 305 -17.01 -2.47 -20.31
C ALA A 305 -16.87 -3.57 -19.24
N ARG A 306 -17.87 -4.45 -19.07
CA ARG A 306 -17.89 -5.43 -17.95
C ARG A 306 -17.19 -6.73 -18.34
N ILE A 307 -16.03 -7.00 -17.73
CA ILE A 307 -15.34 -8.28 -17.89
C ILE A 307 -16.04 -9.31 -17.01
N VAL A 308 -16.11 -9.03 -15.70
CA VAL A 308 -16.81 -9.85 -14.69
C VAL A 308 -17.53 -8.93 -13.71
N THR A 309 -18.78 -9.23 -13.37
CA THR A 309 -19.56 -8.36 -12.48
C THR A 309 -20.63 -9.12 -11.69
N LEU A 310 -20.92 -8.65 -10.48
CA LEU A 310 -22.15 -8.93 -9.76
C LEU A 310 -23.00 -7.65 -9.80
N SER A 311 -23.84 -7.50 -10.80
CA SER A 311 -24.62 -6.27 -11.00
C SER A 311 -25.96 -6.51 -11.64
N GLN A 312 -26.92 -5.64 -11.30
CA GLN A 312 -28.24 -5.62 -11.93
C GLN A 312 -28.29 -4.67 -13.13
N ASN A 313 -27.57 -3.55 -13.08
CA ASN A 313 -27.62 -2.48 -14.08
C ASN A 313 -26.40 -1.54 -13.95
N PRO A 314 -26.25 -0.49 -14.78
CA PRO A 314 -25.09 0.41 -14.73
C PRO A 314 -24.91 1.18 -13.41
N SER A 315 -25.88 1.16 -12.52
CA SER A 315 -25.92 1.96 -11.29
C SER A 315 -25.94 1.12 -10.01
N LEU A 316 -26.14 -0.21 -10.10
CA LEU A 316 -26.29 -1.11 -8.97
C LEU A 316 -25.42 -2.36 -9.13
N ARG A 317 -24.46 -2.53 -8.21
CA ARG A 317 -23.51 -3.65 -8.22
C ARG A 317 -23.01 -4.01 -6.83
N ASN A 318 -22.43 -5.20 -6.69
CA ASN A 318 -21.60 -5.58 -5.56
C ASN A 318 -20.12 -5.39 -5.91
N PHE A 319 -19.71 -5.90 -7.08
CA PHE A 319 -18.39 -5.60 -7.64
C PHE A 319 -18.46 -5.58 -9.17
N THR A 320 -17.46 -4.95 -9.79
CA THR A 320 -17.19 -5.04 -11.22
C THR A 320 -15.68 -5.05 -11.44
N ILE A 321 -15.22 -5.97 -12.27
CA ILE A 321 -13.93 -5.90 -12.97
C ILE A 321 -14.28 -5.52 -14.42
N GLY A 322 -13.74 -4.41 -14.90
CA GLY A 322 -14.07 -3.86 -16.21
C GLY A 322 -12.88 -3.27 -16.93
N GLN A 323 -13.11 -2.86 -18.17
CA GLN A 323 -12.13 -2.19 -19.00
C GLN A 323 -12.64 -0.79 -19.39
N GLN A 324 -11.79 0.22 -19.28
CA GLN A 324 -12.04 1.54 -19.85
C GLN A 324 -10.80 2.00 -20.61
N ASN A 325 -10.94 2.24 -21.90
CA ASN A 325 -9.85 2.29 -22.85
C ASN A 325 -8.92 1.09 -22.63
N ASN A 326 -7.63 1.33 -22.42
CA ASN A 326 -6.62 0.34 -22.11
C ASN A 326 -6.45 0.08 -20.61
N ASP A 327 -7.28 0.67 -19.75
CA ASP A 327 -7.17 0.57 -18.29
C ASP A 327 -8.09 -0.50 -17.72
N LEU A 328 -7.63 -1.14 -16.64
CA LEU A 328 -8.45 -2.00 -15.80
C LEU A 328 -9.17 -1.16 -14.74
N ILE A 329 -10.47 -1.35 -14.65
CA ILE A 329 -11.34 -0.67 -13.69
C ILE A 329 -11.89 -1.68 -12.70
N VAL A 330 -11.72 -1.42 -11.42
CA VAL A 330 -12.34 -2.20 -10.35
C VAL A 330 -13.30 -1.30 -9.57
N ARG A 331 -14.55 -1.75 -9.45
CA ARG A 331 -15.55 -1.12 -8.58
C ARG A 331 -15.95 -2.10 -7.50
N LEU A 332 -16.01 -1.61 -6.27
CA LEU A 332 -16.32 -2.41 -5.10
C LEU A 332 -17.36 -1.69 -4.27
N ARG A 333 -18.53 -2.28 -4.06
CA ARG A 333 -19.57 -1.74 -3.18
C ARG A 333 -19.24 -2.00 -1.72
N THR A 334 -19.33 -0.93 -0.95
CA THR A 334 -19.22 -0.90 0.51
C THR A 334 -20.17 0.21 1.00
N PRO A 335 -20.46 0.34 2.29
CA PRO A 335 -21.16 1.53 2.81
C PRO A 335 -20.48 2.84 2.40
N LEU A 336 -19.14 2.85 2.32
CA LEU A 336 -18.33 4.01 1.94
C LEU A 336 -18.46 4.38 0.46
N THR A 337 -18.40 3.40 -0.45
CA THR A 337 -18.33 3.61 -1.90
C THR A 337 -19.70 3.69 -2.57
N GLY A 338 -20.78 3.50 -1.80
CA GLY A 338 -22.17 3.57 -2.25
C GLY A 338 -22.62 2.37 -3.08
N LYS A 339 -23.91 2.38 -3.47
CA LYS A 339 -24.57 1.25 -4.16
C LYS A 339 -23.96 0.91 -5.53
N ASN A 340 -23.26 1.86 -6.15
CA ASN A 340 -22.59 1.67 -7.44
C ASN A 340 -21.08 1.39 -7.30
N GLY A 341 -20.50 1.50 -6.09
CA GLY A 341 -19.08 1.24 -5.83
C GLY A 341 -18.12 2.15 -6.61
N VAL A 342 -18.51 3.40 -6.89
CA VAL A 342 -17.78 4.30 -7.81
C VAL A 342 -16.69 5.11 -7.13
N TYR A 343 -16.84 5.51 -5.86
CA TYR A 343 -15.91 6.45 -5.23
C TYR A 343 -15.24 5.84 -3.99
N PRO A 344 -13.92 5.61 -3.99
CA PRO A 344 -12.98 5.78 -5.12
C PRO A 344 -13.14 4.69 -6.20
N GLU A 345 -12.96 5.07 -7.47
CA GLU A 345 -12.87 4.12 -8.58
C GLU A 345 -11.42 3.65 -8.66
N ILE A 346 -11.23 2.33 -8.70
CA ILE A 346 -9.88 1.75 -8.77
C ILE A 346 -9.50 1.64 -10.23
N VAL A 347 -8.47 2.39 -10.62
CA VAL A 347 -7.93 2.39 -11.98
C VAL A 347 -6.50 1.87 -11.95
N VAL A 348 -6.25 0.82 -12.74
CA VAL A 348 -4.91 0.31 -13.02
C VAL A 348 -4.63 0.57 -14.51
N ALA A 349 -3.65 1.43 -14.77
CA ALA A 349 -3.39 1.93 -16.11
C ALA A 349 -2.77 0.87 -17.03
N ASP A 350 -3.05 0.97 -18.33
CA ASP A 350 -2.34 0.30 -19.43
C ASP A 350 -2.32 -1.25 -19.42
N ILE A 351 -3.17 -1.89 -18.59
CA ILE A 351 -3.28 -3.36 -18.51
C ILE A 351 -3.66 -3.97 -19.87
N PHE A 352 -4.53 -3.27 -20.60
CA PHE A 352 -5.08 -3.66 -21.90
C PHE A 352 -4.49 -2.85 -23.06
N SER A 353 -3.23 -2.41 -22.93
CA SER A 353 -2.46 -1.76 -24.01
C SER A 353 -2.16 -2.70 -25.21
N SER A 354 -2.35 -4.01 -25.03
CA SER A 354 -2.27 -5.02 -26.09
C SER A 354 -3.36 -6.07 -25.93
N THR A 355 -3.62 -6.85 -26.97
CA THR A 355 -4.54 -8.00 -26.98
C THR A 355 -3.90 -9.29 -26.48
N LYS A 356 -2.77 -9.22 -25.77
CA LYS A 356 -2.11 -10.41 -25.20
C LYS A 356 -2.92 -10.97 -24.02
N PRO A 357 -2.85 -12.30 -23.76
CA PRO A 357 -3.42 -12.89 -22.55
C PRO A 357 -2.85 -12.23 -21.29
N ARG A 358 -3.71 -12.05 -20.29
CA ARG A 358 -3.40 -11.48 -18.97
C ARG A 358 -3.89 -12.40 -17.87
N ASN A 359 -3.07 -12.57 -16.85
CA ASN A 359 -3.43 -13.26 -15.62
C ASN A 359 -3.52 -12.24 -14.48
N LEU A 360 -4.71 -12.09 -13.91
CA LEU A 360 -4.97 -11.16 -12.83
C LEU A 360 -5.26 -11.92 -11.54
N ILE A 361 -4.69 -11.45 -10.44
CA ILE A 361 -5.11 -11.83 -9.09
C ILE A 361 -5.51 -10.56 -8.35
N ILE A 362 -6.76 -10.50 -7.90
CA ILE A 362 -7.30 -9.38 -7.13
C ILE A 362 -7.62 -9.86 -5.73
N THR A 363 -7.02 -9.24 -4.71
CA THR A 363 -7.29 -9.54 -3.31
C THR A 363 -7.91 -8.34 -2.62
N TYR A 364 -8.81 -8.59 -1.67
CA TYR A 364 -9.35 -7.56 -0.80
C TYR A 364 -9.34 -8.06 0.64
N SER A 365 -8.68 -7.35 1.55
CA SER A 365 -8.77 -7.60 2.99
C SER A 365 -8.33 -6.36 3.76
N LYS A 366 -8.91 -6.15 4.94
CA LYS A 366 -8.56 -5.04 5.86
C LYS A 366 -8.54 -3.66 5.19
N SER A 367 -9.57 -3.35 4.39
CA SER A 367 -9.67 -2.08 3.64
C SER A 367 -8.57 -1.87 2.59
N ILE A 368 -7.91 -2.93 2.13
CA ILE A 368 -6.89 -2.86 1.09
C ILE A 368 -7.28 -3.78 -0.05
N LEU A 369 -7.46 -3.20 -1.24
CA LEU A 369 -7.56 -3.94 -2.50
C LEU A 369 -6.19 -4.00 -3.14
N ARG A 370 -5.74 -5.17 -3.60
CA ARG A 370 -4.52 -5.32 -4.39
C ARG A 370 -4.84 -5.99 -5.70
N VAL A 371 -4.27 -5.47 -6.77
CA VAL A 371 -4.32 -6.07 -8.11
C VAL A 371 -2.91 -6.48 -8.49
N TYR A 372 -2.71 -7.76 -8.81
CA TYR A 372 -1.48 -8.31 -9.37
C TYR A 372 -1.72 -8.66 -10.84
N VAL A 373 -0.79 -8.30 -11.71
CA VAL A 373 -0.90 -8.48 -13.16
C VAL A 373 0.30 -9.25 -13.68
N ASP A 374 0.08 -10.45 -14.21
CA ASP A 374 1.10 -11.33 -14.82
C ASP A 374 2.29 -11.69 -13.90
N GLY A 375 2.26 -11.32 -12.61
CA GLY A 375 3.31 -11.61 -11.64
C GLY A 375 3.17 -10.78 -10.35
N ILE A 376 3.98 -11.14 -9.34
CA ILE A 376 3.97 -10.46 -8.04
C ILE A 376 4.61 -9.06 -8.07
N GLU A 377 5.58 -8.86 -8.96
CA GLU A 377 6.32 -7.59 -9.10
C GLU A 377 5.42 -6.46 -9.61
N ASN A 378 4.43 -6.80 -10.44
CA ASN A 378 3.47 -5.84 -10.95
C ASN A 378 2.21 -5.78 -10.06
N SER A 379 2.41 -5.24 -8.85
CA SER A 379 1.35 -5.11 -7.84
C SER A 379 0.89 -3.65 -7.65
N HIS A 380 -0.43 -3.47 -7.63
CA HIS A 380 -1.08 -2.17 -7.43
C HIS A 380 -1.93 -2.22 -6.16
N VAL A 381 -1.64 -1.35 -5.20
CA VAL A 381 -2.24 -1.36 -3.87
C VAL A 381 -3.16 -0.15 -3.68
N PHE A 382 -4.43 -0.44 -3.36
CA PHE A 382 -5.49 0.54 -3.13
C PHE A 382 -5.96 0.46 -1.68
N ALA A 383 -5.55 1.43 -0.86
CA ALA A 383 -5.88 1.48 0.56
C ALA A 383 -7.01 2.49 0.81
N PHE A 384 -8.20 1.99 1.15
CA PHE A 384 -9.34 2.84 1.49
C PHE A 384 -9.08 3.51 2.84
N ASN A 385 -8.94 4.82 2.84
CA ASN A 385 -8.83 5.67 4.03
C ASN A 385 -9.64 6.97 3.86
N PRO A 386 -9.95 7.69 4.95
CA PRO A 386 -10.80 8.89 4.89
C PRO A 386 -10.32 9.94 3.87
N VAL A 387 -9.00 10.15 3.79
CA VAL A 387 -8.42 11.15 2.87
C VAL A 387 -8.55 10.70 1.43
N SER A 388 -8.22 9.44 1.10
CA SER A 388 -8.37 8.93 -0.27
C SER A 388 -9.83 8.94 -0.73
N THR A 389 -10.79 8.71 0.17
CA THR A 389 -12.21 8.75 -0.18
C THR A 389 -12.67 10.17 -0.41
N LEU A 390 -12.38 11.10 0.50
CA LEU A 390 -12.75 12.50 0.32
C LEU A 390 -12.15 13.07 -0.97
N ALA A 391 -10.85 12.81 -1.19
CA ALA A 391 -10.18 13.28 -2.39
C ALA A 391 -10.79 12.67 -3.66
N SER A 392 -11.28 11.41 -3.61
CA SER A 392 -11.91 10.77 -4.76
C SER A 392 -13.26 11.35 -5.18
N TYR A 393 -13.94 12.05 -4.27
CA TYR A 393 -15.14 12.82 -4.61
C TYR A 393 -14.81 14.14 -5.34
N LEU A 394 -13.59 14.66 -5.16
CA LEU A 394 -13.15 15.91 -5.76
C LEU A 394 -12.49 15.68 -7.12
N PHE A 395 -11.66 14.64 -7.23
CA PHE A 395 -10.89 14.32 -8.45
C PHE A 395 -10.74 12.79 -8.61
N PRO A 396 -10.63 12.25 -9.83
CA PRO A 396 -10.26 10.86 -10.05
C PRO A 396 -8.87 10.56 -9.45
N ILE A 397 -8.74 9.46 -8.69
CA ILE A 397 -7.49 9.10 -7.99
C ILE A 397 -6.96 7.76 -8.50
N GLY A 398 -5.87 7.82 -9.26
CA GLY A 398 -5.10 6.62 -9.62
C GLY A 398 -4.21 6.12 -8.48
N ALA A 399 -3.45 5.04 -8.74
CA ALA A 399 -2.55 4.41 -7.77
C ALA A 399 -1.59 5.38 -7.06
N PHE A 400 -1.02 6.34 -7.80
CA PHE A 400 -0.11 7.35 -7.23
C PHE A 400 -0.83 8.31 -6.26
N GLY A 401 -1.99 8.83 -6.66
CA GLY A 401 -2.75 9.77 -5.83
C GLY A 401 -3.20 9.15 -4.51
N MET A 402 -3.50 7.85 -4.50
CA MET A 402 -3.78 7.13 -3.25
C MET A 402 -2.57 7.00 -2.33
N LYS A 403 -1.35 6.79 -2.88
CA LYS A 403 -0.12 6.78 -2.07
C LYS A 403 0.08 8.13 -1.40
N PHE A 404 -0.15 9.22 -2.13
CA PHE A 404 -0.12 10.58 -1.58
C PHE A 404 -1.21 10.77 -0.50
N CYS A 405 -2.45 10.36 -0.77
CA CYS A 405 -3.53 10.44 0.22
C CYS A 405 -3.23 9.65 1.50
N LYS A 406 -2.60 8.47 1.37
CA LYS A 406 -2.15 7.67 2.51
C LYS A 406 -1.09 8.42 3.32
N ALA A 407 -0.09 9.01 2.66
CA ALA A 407 0.94 9.82 3.33
C ALA A 407 0.32 11.04 4.04
N LEU A 408 -0.60 11.73 3.38
CA LEU A 408 -1.33 12.87 3.93
C LEU A 408 -2.20 12.47 5.12
N TYR A 409 -2.89 11.32 5.05
CA TYR A 409 -3.66 10.77 6.18
C TYR A 409 -2.76 10.54 7.40
N TYR A 410 -1.62 9.87 7.23
CA TYR A 410 -0.69 9.69 8.35
C TYR A 410 -0.19 11.04 8.87
N ALA A 411 0.22 11.96 8.00
CA ALA A 411 0.67 13.29 8.42
C ALA A 411 -0.41 14.03 9.24
N LEU A 412 -1.66 14.04 8.79
CA LEU A 412 -2.76 14.76 9.45
C LEU A 412 -3.21 14.10 10.75
N VAL A 413 -3.12 12.77 10.85
CA VAL A 413 -3.64 12.02 12.00
C VAL A 413 -2.56 11.77 13.06
N THR A 414 -1.35 11.37 12.66
CA THR A 414 -0.31 10.99 13.60
C THR A 414 0.57 12.16 14.03
N ALA A 415 0.80 13.17 13.17
CA ALA A 415 1.69 14.28 13.53
C ALA A 415 1.13 15.15 14.67
N PRO A 416 -0.17 15.55 14.70
CA PRO A 416 -0.70 16.34 15.81
C PRO A 416 -0.65 15.59 17.14
N VAL A 417 -0.98 14.29 17.14
CA VAL A 417 -0.91 13.42 18.32
C VAL A 417 0.54 13.28 18.78
N GLY A 418 1.49 13.06 17.87
CA GLY A 418 2.91 12.98 18.18
C GLY A 418 3.46 14.28 18.78
N ILE A 419 3.13 15.43 18.20
CA ILE A 419 3.52 16.76 18.71
C ILE A 419 2.95 16.98 20.11
N LEU A 420 1.66 16.69 20.32
CA LEU A 420 1.01 16.83 21.63
C LEU A 420 1.64 15.90 22.68
N CYS A 421 1.98 14.66 22.32
CA CYS A 421 2.69 13.73 23.19
C CYS A 421 4.06 14.28 23.61
N LEU A 422 4.83 14.81 22.66
CA LEU A 422 6.13 15.44 22.92
C LEU A 422 6.00 16.67 23.83
N LEU A 423 4.97 17.51 23.63
CA LEU A 423 4.69 18.67 24.49
C LEU A 423 4.32 18.26 25.91
N ILE A 424 3.51 17.20 26.08
CA ILE A 424 3.17 16.63 27.39
C ILE A 424 4.44 16.12 28.08
N LEU A 425 5.26 15.32 27.38
CA LEU A 425 6.51 14.80 27.92
C LEU A 425 7.44 15.93 28.37
N LYS A 426 7.62 16.99 27.55
CA LYS A 426 8.45 18.15 27.92
C LYS A 426 7.94 18.84 29.19
N LYS A 427 6.63 19.06 29.32
CA LYS A 427 6.02 19.70 30.50
C LYS A 427 6.26 18.93 31.81
N TYR A 428 6.20 17.60 31.78
CA TYR A 428 6.50 16.78 32.95
C TYR A 428 8.01 16.72 33.24
N TYR A 429 8.84 16.93 32.22
CA TYR A 429 10.30 16.95 32.34
C TYR A 429 10.88 18.28 32.83
N THR A 430 10.30 19.45 32.50
CA THR A 430 10.78 20.76 32.99
C THR A 430 10.33 21.12 34.41
N LYS A 431 9.50 20.27 35.05
CA LYS A 431 9.08 20.45 36.45
C LYS A 431 9.96 19.69 37.47
N ARG A 432 11.11 19.16 37.08
CA ARG A 432 12.10 18.54 37.98
C ARG A 432 13.41 19.29 37.97
#